data_AF-A0A0Q7NC13-F1
#
_entry.id   AF-A0A0Q7NC13-F1
#
_cell.length_a   1.000
_cell.length_b   1.000
_cell.length_c   1.000
_cell.angle_alpha   90.00
_cell.angle_beta   90.00
_cell.angle_gamma   90.00
#
_symmetry.space_group_name_H-M   'P 1'
#
loop_
_entity.id
_entity.type
_entity.pdbx_description
1 polymer ?
#
loop_
_entity_poly.entity_id
_entity_poly.type
_entity_poly.pdbx_seq_one_letter_code
_entity_poly.pdbx_strand_id
1 'polypeptide(L)'
;MIAMSFMSIHTGYNTGFALTYLAPRETECGVKSSGCVRIELESEMGIYALALDIEDARPLAEQLPALVMAHDAAEHVLKEQAAAIAEAA
;
A
#
# COMPACT_ATOMS: atom_id res chain seq x y z
N MET A 1 -26.94 -11.89 -14.73
CA MET A 1 -25.89 -10.91 -14.37
C MET A 1 -25.76 -10.97 -12.86
N ILE A 2 -24.70 -11.58 -12.34
CA ILE A 2 -24.50 -11.71 -10.89
C ILE A 2 -23.70 -10.49 -10.46
N ALA A 3 -24.32 -9.57 -9.73
CA ALA A 3 -23.63 -8.47 -9.08
C ALA A 3 -22.81 -9.07 -7.93
N MET A 4 -21.49 -9.14 -8.08
CA MET A 4 -20.60 -9.49 -6.98
C MET A 4 -20.35 -8.25 -6.14
N SER A 5 -21.20 -8.06 -5.13
CA SER A 5 -20.97 -7.11 -4.05
C SER A 5 -20.01 -7.77 -3.06
N PHE A 6 -18.77 -7.30 -2.95
CA PHE A 6 -17.91 -7.67 -1.83
C PHE A 6 -17.96 -6.56 -0.78
N MET A 7 -18.20 -6.95 0.47
CA MET A 7 -18.19 -6.06 1.62
C MET A 7 -17.07 -6.55 2.53
N SER A 8 -15.98 -5.78 2.62
CA SER A 8 -14.93 -6.01 3.62
C SER A 8 -15.26 -5.17 4.85
N ILE A 9 -15.51 -5.81 5.99
CA ILE A 9 -15.66 -5.14 7.28
C ILE A 9 -14.39 -5.42 8.07
N HIS A 10 -13.64 -4.37 8.36
CA HIS A 10 -12.51 -4.43 9.30
C HIS A 10 -13.00 -3.92 10.66
N THR A 11 -12.99 -4.80 11.67
CA THR A 11 -13.34 -4.44 13.06
C THR A 11 -12.06 -4.32 13.88
N GLY A 12 -11.55 -3.10 14.04
CA GLY A 12 -10.45 -2.75 14.94
C GLY A 12 -9.39 -1.88 14.26
N TYR A 13 -8.76 -0.98 15.03
CA TYR A 13 -7.60 -0.19 14.60
C TYR A 13 -6.48 -1.15 14.22
N ASN A 14 -6.30 -1.38 12.93
CA ASN A 14 -5.19 -2.16 12.42
C ASN A 14 -4.14 -1.17 11.92
N THR A 15 -2.93 -1.20 12.49
CA THR A 15 -1.76 -0.46 11.96
C THR A 15 -1.26 -1.12 10.66
N GLY A 16 -2.18 -1.50 9.78
CA GLY A 16 -1.94 -2.14 8.50
C GLY A 16 -2.50 -1.28 7.37
N PHE A 17 -2.13 -1.63 6.14
CA PHE A 17 -2.74 -1.07 4.95
C PHE A 17 -3.67 -2.09 4.30
N ALA A 18 -4.83 -1.64 3.82
CA ALA A 18 -5.74 -2.42 3.00
C ALA A 18 -5.56 -2.02 1.54
N LEU A 19 -5.45 -3.01 0.65
CA LEU A 19 -5.29 -2.78 -0.79
C LEU A 19 -6.48 -3.38 -1.53
N THR A 20 -7.21 -2.55 -2.26
CA THR A 20 -8.44 -2.93 -2.95
C THR A 20 -8.42 -2.47 -4.40
N TYR A 21 -8.73 -3.37 -5.33
CA TYR A 21 -9.00 -2.98 -6.72
C TYR A 21 -10.44 -2.46 -6.86
N LEU A 22 -10.60 -1.29 -7.48
CA LEU A 22 -11.88 -0.71 -7.83
C LEU A 22 -12.05 -0.75 -9.34
N ALA A 23 -13.04 -1.51 -9.81
CA ALA A 23 -13.37 -1.58 -11.23
C ALA A 23 -13.89 -0.22 -11.74
N PRO A 24 -13.68 0.10 -13.02
CA PRO A 24 -14.29 1.27 -13.64
C PRO A 24 -15.80 1.25 -13.42
N ARG A 25 -16.37 2.37 -12.99
CA ARG A 25 -17.82 2.49 -12.78
C ARG A 25 -18.33 3.82 -13.28
N GLU A 26 -19.57 3.84 -13.68
CA GLU A 26 -20.30 5.07 -13.94
C GLU A 26 -21.09 5.42 -12.68
N THR A 27 -20.93 6.66 -12.22
CA THR A 27 -21.70 7.19 -11.10
C THR A 27 -23.10 7.57 -11.56
N GLU A 28 -24.04 7.70 -10.61
CA GLU A 28 -25.43 8.09 -10.92
C GLU A 28 -25.53 9.46 -11.62
N CYS A 29 -24.51 10.31 -11.48
CA CYS A 29 -24.41 11.59 -12.18
C CYS A 29 -23.71 11.50 -13.56
N GLY A 30 -23.47 10.30 -14.09
CA GLY A 30 -22.89 10.06 -15.42
C GLY A 30 -21.36 10.24 -15.49
N VAL A 31 -20.68 10.45 -14.35
CA VAL A 31 -19.22 10.52 -14.33
C VAL A 31 -18.65 9.12 -14.38
N LYS A 32 -17.86 8.83 -15.43
CA LYS A 32 -17.11 7.59 -15.57
C LYS A 32 -15.82 7.67 -14.79
N SER A 33 -15.63 6.77 -13.82
CA SER A 33 -14.35 6.58 -13.15
C SER A 33 -13.55 5.51 -13.88
N SER A 34 -12.26 5.74 -14.10
CA SER A 34 -11.31 4.69 -14.47
C SER A 34 -11.16 3.68 -13.32
N GLY A 35 -10.70 2.48 -13.65
CA GLY A 35 -10.34 1.49 -12.64
C GLY A 35 -9.08 1.96 -11.89
N CYS A 36 -9.03 1.73 -10.59
CA CYS A 36 -7.92 2.17 -9.75
C CYS A 36 -7.61 1.16 -8.65
N VAL A 37 -6.39 1.24 -8.12
CA VAL A 37 -5.98 0.56 -6.90
C VAL A 37 -6.11 1.55 -5.75
N ARG A 38 -6.88 1.19 -4.74
CA ARG A 38 -7.04 1.99 -3.53
C ARG A 38 -6.22 1.36 -2.40
N ILE A 39 -5.38 2.18 -1.79
CA ILE A 39 -4.60 1.86 -0.61
C ILE A 39 -5.21 2.63 0.54
N GLU A 40 -5.67 1.95 1.58
CA GLU A 40 -6.21 2.56 2.79
C GLU A 40 -5.28 2.27 3.95
N LEU A 41 -4.94 3.30 4.72
CA LEU A 41 -4.20 3.20 5.96
C LEU A 41 -5.12 3.67 7.08
N GLU A 42 -5.38 2.79 8.04
CA GLU A 42 -6.11 3.14 9.25
C GLU A 42 -5.11 3.51 10.34
N SER A 43 -5.29 4.69 10.94
CA SER A 43 -4.52 5.12 12.10
C SER A 43 -5.43 5.65 13.19
N GLU A 44 -4.88 5.92 14.38
CA GLU A 44 -5.62 6.54 15.49
C GLU A 44 -6.29 7.87 15.10
N MET A 45 -5.74 8.57 14.11
CA MET A 45 -6.24 9.85 13.61
C MET A 45 -7.29 9.71 12.51
N GLY A 46 -7.55 8.50 12.00
CA GLY A 46 -8.56 8.23 10.98
C GLY A 46 -8.04 7.39 9.80
N ILE A 47 -8.85 7.33 8.74
CA ILE A 47 -8.55 6.57 7.52
C ILE A 47 -7.95 7.50 6.46
N TYR A 48 -6.74 7.17 6.02
CA TYR A 48 -6.08 7.81 4.89
C TYR A 48 -6.20 6.91 3.67
N ALA A 49 -6.59 7.45 2.53
CA ALA A 49 -6.73 6.67 1.31
C ALA A 49 -5.97 7.31 0.15
N LEU A 50 -5.21 6.50 -0.58
CA LEU A 50 -4.59 6.84 -1.84
C LEU A 50 -5.21 5.99 -2.94
N ALA A 51 -5.72 6.62 -4.00
CA ALA A 51 -6.19 5.93 -5.19
C ALA A 51 -5.20 6.18 -6.33
N LEU A 52 -4.63 5.10 -6.85
CA LEU A 52 -3.72 5.11 -8.01
C LEU A 52 -4.46 4.54 -9.20
N ASP A 53 -4.38 5.20 -10.35
CA ASP A 53 -4.81 4.53 -11.57
C ASP A 53 -3.90 3.34 -11.89
N ILE A 54 -4.33 2.48 -12.82
CA ILE A 54 -3.57 1.27 -13.16
C ILE A 54 -2.25 1.59 -13.87
N GLU A 55 -2.18 2.72 -14.58
CA GLU A 55 -0.98 3.11 -15.31
C GLU A 55 0.12 3.62 -14.37
N ASP A 56 -0.25 4.24 -13.25
CA ASP A 56 0.64 4.67 -12.17
C ASP A 56 0.95 3.53 -11.20
N ALA A 57 0.00 2.64 -10.94
CA ALA A 57 0.21 1.49 -10.06
C ALA A 57 1.23 0.49 -10.65
N ARG A 58 1.28 0.36 -11.97
CA ARG A 58 2.20 -0.55 -12.68
C ARG A 58 3.69 -0.22 -12.46
N PRO A 59 4.18 1.00 -12.77
CA PRO A 59 5.58 1.35 -12.54
C PRO A 59 5.94 1.32 -11.06
N LEU A 60 4.98 1.63 -10.17
CA LEU A 60 5.18 1.48 -8.73
C LEU A 60 5.43 0.02 -8.36
N ALA A 61 4.61 -0.91 -8.85
CA ALA A 61 4.77 -2.35 -8.60
C ALA A 61 6.09 -2.91 -9.15
N GLU A 62 6.60 -2.36 -10.25
CA GLU A 62 7.89 -2.75 -10.83
C GLU A 62 9.09 -2.24 -10.00
N GLN A 63 8.99 -1.05 -9.42
CA GLN A 63 10.08 -0.42 -8.66
C GLN A 63 10.12 -0.83 -7.18
N LEU A 64 8.97 -1.17 -6.59
CA LEU A 64 8.84 -1.46 -5.17
C LEU A 64 9.81 -2.55 -4.67
N PRO A 65 9.99 -3.70 -5.36
CA PRO A 65 10.89 -4.75 -4.90
C PRO A 65 12.35 -4.26 -4.78
N ALA A 66 12.82 -3.47 -5.75
CA ALA A 66 14.19 -2.94 -5.73
C ALA A 66 14.39 -1.95 -4.56
N LEU A 67 13.39 -1.13 -4.27
CA LEU A 67 13.42 -0.21 -3.12
C LEU A 67 13.45 -0.96 -1.79
N VAL A 68 12.67 -2.04 -1.65
CA VAL A 68 12.67 -2.89 -0.45
C VAL A 68 14.05 -3.54 -0.27
N MET A 69 14.63 -4.11 -1.33
CA MET A 69 15.97 -4.69 -1.26
C MET A 69 17.05 -3.67 -0.86
N ALA A 70 16.97 -2.44 -1.39
CA ALA A 70 17.89 -1.37 -1.04
C ALA A 70 17.77 -0.96 0.43
N HIS A 71 16.55 -0.92 0.97
CA HIS A 71 16.31 -0.68 2.39
C HIS A 71 16.90 -1.79 3.26
N ASP A 72 16.62 -3.06 2.94
CA ASP A 72 17.12 -4.20 3.71
C ASP A 72 18.65 -4.24 3.74
N ALA A 73 19.30 -3.93 2.61
CA ALA A 73 20.75 -3.81 2.53
C ALA A 73 21.30 -2.68 3.43
N ALA A 74 20.65 -1.52 3.44
CA ALA A 74 21.03 -0.40 4.30
C ALA A 74 20.89 -0.76 5.79
N GLU A 75 19.77 -1.39 6.17
CA GLU A 75 19.52 -1.87 7.54
C GLU A 75 20.55 -2.91 7.98
N HIS A 76 20.96 -3.81 7.08
CA HIS A 76 21.99 -4.79 7.36
C HIS A 76 23.33 -4.13 7.69
N VAL A 77 23.76 -3.17 6.85
CA VAL A 77 25.01 -2.41 7.07
C VAL A 77 24.98 -1.66 8.40
N LEU A 78 23.87 -1.02 8.74
CA LEU A 78 23.71 -0.32 10.03
C LEU A 78 23.84 -1.28 11.21
N LYS A 79 23.28 -2.48 11.11
CA LYS A 79 23.40 -3.51 12.15
C LYS A 79 24.83 -4.02 12.30
N GLU A 80 25.53 -4.27 11.20
CA GLU A 80 26.93 -4.69 11.23
C GLU A 80 27.84 -3.62 11.86
N GLN A 81 27.62 -2.35 11.51
CA GLN A 81 28.36 -1.24 12.11
C GLN A 81 28.10 -1.13 13.62
N ALA A 82 26.84 -1.25 14.05
CA ALA A 82 26.49 -1.24 15.46
C ALA A 82 27.13 -2.42 16.23
N ALA A 83 27.17 -3.61 15.64
CA ALA A 83 27.82 -4.78 16.22
C ALA A 83 29.34 -4.58 16.36
N ALA A 84 30.00 -4.07 15.33
CA ALA A 84 31.44 -3.78 15.37
C ALA A 84 31.80 -2.72 16.42
N ILE A 85 30.95 -1.71 16.63
CA ILE A 85 31.13 -0.71 17.69
C ILE A 85 30.96 -1.36 19.08
N ALA A 86 29.99 -2.26 19.23
CA ALA A 86 29.74 -2.95 20.49
C ALA A 86 30.86 -3.95 20.86
N GLU A 87 31.49 -4.59 19.88
CA GLU A 87 32.64 -5.49 20.11
C GLU A 87 33.95 -4.74 20.41
N ALA A 88 34.06 -3.48 19.98
CA ALA A 88 35.24 -2.65 20.21
C ALA A 88 35.18 -1.81 21.52
N ALA A 89 34.07 -1.86 22.25
CA ALA A 89 33.82 -1.15 23.50
C ALA A 89 34.00 -2.06 24.73
#